data_AF-A0A969JF51-F1
#
_entry.id   AF-A0A969JF51-F1
#
_cell.length_a   1.000
_cell.length_b   1.000
_cell.length_c   1.000
_cell.angle_alpha   90.00
_cell.angle_beta   90.00
_cell.angle_gamma   90.00
#
_symmetry.space_group_name_H-M   'P 1'
#
loop_
_entity.id
_entity.type
_entity.pdbx_description
1 polymer ?
#
loop_
_entity_poly.entity_id
_entity_poly.type
_entity_poly.pdbx_seq_one_letter_code
_entity_poly.pdbx_strand_id
1 'polypeptide(L)'
;MKNLGKILCFALALMMGMSSCEKEEDITTLNSAAKLVATLSTNTLVLNKDNATQDAITISWAKPDFGFNAAAEYSIFMDKKGNNFDKARIIERR
;
A
#
# COMPACT_ATOMS: atom_id res chain seq x y z
N MET A 1 -18.76 -62.80 -8.02
CA MET A 1 -18.81 -61.81 -6.91
C MET A 1 -17.45 -61.48 -6.27
N LYS A 2 -16.30 -62.01 -6.74
CA LYS A 2 -14.97 -61.73 -6.14
C LYS A 2 -14.38 -60.36 -6.52
N ASN A 3 -14.86 -59.76 -7.61
CA ASN A 3 -14.31 -58.53 -8.19
C ASN A 3 -15.17 -57.30 -7.85
N LEU A 4 -16.38 -57.51 -7.35
CA LEU A 4 -17.34 -56.44 -7.04
C LEU A 4 -16.90 -55.62 -5.81
N GLY A 5 -16.38 -56.28 -4.77
CA GLY A 5 -15.79 -55.60 -3.61
C GLY A 5 -14.56 -54.78 -3.97
N LYS A 6 -13.72 -55.28 -4.89
CA LYS A 6 -12.53 -54.57 -5.39
C LYS A 6 -12.91 -53.32 -6.19
N ILE A 7 -13.93 -53.44 -7.06
CA ILE A 7 -14.46 -52.31 -7.84
C ILE A 7 -15.08 -51.26 -6.92
N LEU A 8 -15.83 -51.67 -5.90
CA LEU A 8 -16.44 -50.76 -4.92
C LEU A 8 -15.38 -50.01 -4.09
N CYS A 9 -14.33 -50.69 -3.63
CA CYS A 9 -13.22 -50.05 -2.91
C CYS A 9 -12.45 -49.06 -3.79
N PHE A 10 -12.25 -49.38 -5.07
CA PHE A 10 -11.55 -48.49 -6.00
C PHE A 10 -12.38 -47.24 -6.33
N ALA A 11 -13.71 -47.38 -6.47
CA ALA A 11 -14.63 -46.25 -6.66
C ALA A 11 -14.67 -45.33 -5.43
N LEU A 12 -14.64 -45.89 -4.21
CA LEU A 12 -14.63 -45.10 -2.97
C LEU A 12 -13.33 -44.31 -2.80
N ALA A 13 -12.19 -44.91 -3.18
CA ALA A 13 -10.89 -44.25 -3.14
C ALA A 13 -10.77 -43.07 -4.14
N LEU A 14 -11.38 -43.20 -5.33
CA LEU A 14 -11.46 -42.12 -6.32
C LEU A 14 -12.31 -40.94 -5.85
N MET A 15 -13.39 -41.18 -5.10
CA MET A 15 -14.23 -40.10 -4.54
C MET A 15 -13.51 -39.29 -3.46
N MET A 16 -12.59 -39.91 -2.70
CA MET A 16 -11.82 -39.22 -1.65
C MET A 16 -10.66 -38.36 -2.21
N GLY A 17 -10.32 -38.50 -3.50
CA GLY A 17 -9.25 -37.76 -4.15
C GLY A 17 -9.63 -36.35 -4.63
N MET A 18 -10.91 -35.97 -4.55
CA MET A 18 -11.41 -34.66 -4.99
C MET A 18 -11.53 -33.64 -3.84
N SER A 19 -10.64 -33.70 -2.84
CA SER A 19 -10.42 -32.55 -1.96
C SER A 19 -9.68 -31.48 -2.76
N SER A 20 -10.45 -30.70 -3.53
CA SER A 20 -9.97 -29.45 -4.10
C SER A 20 -9.53 -28.56 -2.93
N CYS A 21 -8.21 -28.43 -2.75
CA CYS A 21 -7.66 -27.44 -1.86
C CYS A 21 -7.86 -26.09 -2.55
N GLU A 22 -9.05 -25.51 -2.40
CA GLU A 22 -9.25 -24.09 -2.68
C GLU A 22 -8.27 -23.36 -1.76
N LYS A 23 -7.16 -22.91 -2.34
CA LYS A 23 -6.35 -21.91 -1.67
C LYS A 23 -7.22 -20.66 -1.68
N GLU A 24 -7.85 -20.40 -0.55
CA GLU A 24 -8.36 -19.06 -0.26
C GLU A 24 -7.15 -18.14 -0.29
N GLU A 25 -6.92 -17.52 -1.45
CA GLU A 25 -5.98 -16.43 -1.54
C GLU A 25 -6.57 -15.28 -0.73
N ASP A 26 -5.82 -14.75 0.23
CA ASP A 26 -6.18 -13.52 0.93
C ASP A 26 -6.18 -12.37 -0.10
N ILE A 27 -7.34 -12.16 -0.74
CA ILE A 27 -7.52 -11.07 -1.68
C ILE A 27 -7.55 -9.77 -0.88
N THR A 28 -6.39 -9.14 -0.76
CA THR A 28 -6.29 -7.79 -0.18
C THR A 28 -7.01 -6.79 -1.07
N THR A 29 -8.05 -6.16 -0.51
CA THR A 29 -8.82 -5.14 -1.22
C THR A 29 -8.38 -3.76 -0.75
N LEU A 30 -8.01 -2.90 -1.70
CA LEU A 30 -7.67 -1.52 -1.39
C LEU A 30 -8.93 -0.76 -0.92
N ASN A 31 -8.84 -0.17 0.27
CA ASN A 31 -9.83 0.77 0.74
C ASN A 31 -9.87 2.00 -0.18
N SER A 32 -10.92 2.11 -0.99
CA SER A 32 -11.09 3.23 -1.94
C SER A 32 -11.31 4.59 -1.25
N ALA A 33 -11.62 4.60 0.06
CA ALA A 33 -11.71 5.81 0.86
C ALA A 33 -10.36 6.25 1.45
N ALA A 34 -9.30 5.46 1.30
CA ALA A 34 -7.97 5.81 1.79
C ALA A 34 -7.51 7.13 1.16
N LYS A 35 -7.19 8.13 2.00
CA LYS A 35 -6.71 9.44 1.57
C LYS A 35 -5.45 9.81 2.30
N LEU A 36 -4.47 10.30 1.56
CA LEU A 36 -3.29 10.94 2.11
C LEU A 36 -3.58 12.43 2.28
N VAL A 37 -3.62 12.88 3.53
CA VAL A 37 -3.78 14.30 3.87
C VAL A 37 -2.52 14.75 4.59
N ALA A 38 -1.83 15.72 4.00
CA ALA A 38 -0.65 16.33 4.58
C ALA A 38 -1.01 17.66 5.25
N THR A 39 -0.42 17.90 6.41
CA THR A 39 -0.48 19.14 7.17
C THR A 39 0.88 19.81 7.13
N LEU A 40 0.87 21.14 6.97
CA LEU A 40 2.06 21.97 6.96
C LEU A 40 2.12 22.80 8.25
N SER A 41 3.31 23.00 8.81
CA SER A 41 3.49 23.91 9.95
C SER A 41 3.22 25.38 9.61
N THR A 42 3.32 25.75 8.33
CA THR A 42 2.99 27.09 7.81
C THR A 42 2.51 27.01 6.37
N ASN A 43 1.60 27.92 5.98
CA ASN A 43 1.09 28.05 4.61
C ASN A 43 1.95 28.98 3.74
N THR A 44 2.81 29.80 4.35
CA THR A 44 3.68 30.74 3.65
C THR A 44 5.09 30.60 4.16
N LEU A 45 6.03 30.41 3.22
CA LEU A 45 7.44 30.29 3.52
C LEU A 45 8.19 31.52 3.01
N VAL A 46 8.84 32.25 3.91
CA VAL A 46 9.73 33.37 3.57
C VAL A 46 11.17 32.92 3.76
N LEU A 47 11.91 32.83 2.65
CA LEU A 47 13.31 32.42 2.67
C LEU A 47 14.17 33.62 3.08
N ASN A 48 14.55 33.70 4.36
CA ASN A 48 15.54 34.65 4.85
C ASN A 48 16.89 33.95 5.07
N LYS A 49 17.96 34.54 4.57
CA LYS A 49 19.33 34.04 4.73
C LYS A 49 19.77 33.97 6.20
N ASP A 50 19.27 34.87 7.03
CA ASP A 50 19.59 34.88 8.47
C ASP A 50 19.08 33.62 9.19
N ASN A 51 18.06 32.96 8.63
CA ASN A 51 17.44 31.75 9.19
C ASN A 51 17.81 30.49 8.42
N ALA A 52 18.87 30.52 7.61
CA ALA A 52 19.22 29.41 6.71
C ALA A 52 19.53 28.08 7.43
N THR A 53 19.86 28.13 8.73
CA THR A 53 20.15 26.95 9.56
C THR A 53 18.94 26.43 10.31
N GLN A 54 17.79 27.11 10.25
CA GLN A 54 16.57 26.70 10.94
C GLN A 54 15.69 25.85 10.03
N ASP A 55 14.91 24.95 10.63
CA ASP A 55 13.91 24.18 9.90
C ASP A 55 12.89 25.12 9.26
N ALA A 56 12.77 25.04 7.94
CA ALA A 56 11.97 25.97 7.16
C ALA A 56 10.46 25.64 7.23
N ILE A 57 10.13 24.35 7.13
CA ILE A 57 8.74 23.85 7.16
C ILE A 57 8.73 22.39 7.61
N THR A 58 7.72 22.03 8.41
CA THR A 58 7.45 20.64 8.79
C THR A 58 6.22 20.17 8.04
N ILE A 59 6.35 19.02 7.37
CA ILE A 59 5.27 18.35 6.66
C ILE A 59 4.95 17.07 7.42
N SER A 60 3.68 16.85 7.75
CA SER A 60 3.24 15.67 8.51
C SER A 60 1.98 15.08 7.92
N TRP A 61 1.88 13.76 7.90
CA TRP A 61 0.70 13.04 7.44
C TRP A 61 0.50 11.78 8.28
N ALA A 62 -0.75 11.37 8.43
CA ALA A 62 -1.07 10.06 8.98
C ALA A 62 -0.91 8.98 7.90
N LYS A 63 -0.54 7.76 8.30
CA LYS A 63 -0.59 6.59 7.41
C LYS A 63 -2.06 6.37 7.01
N PRO A 64 -2.41 6.39 5.71
CA PRO A 64 -3.76 6.08 5.28
C PRO A 64 -4.13 4.63 5.65
N ASP A 65 -5.39 4.42 5.99
CA ASP A 65 -5.92 3.07 6.14
C ASP A 65 -6.24 2.48 4.76
N PHE A 66 -5.29 1.72 4.21
CA PHE A 66 -5.42 1.06 2.93
C PHE A 66 -6.35 -0.17 2.96
N GLY A 67 -6.88 -0.56 4.13
CA GLY A 67 -7.65 -1.80 4.31
C GLY A 67 -6.79 -3.05 4.48
N PHE A 68 -5.46 -2.89 4.43
CA PHE A 68 -4.47 -3.94 4.66
C PHE A 68 -3.12 -3.32 5.07
N ASN A 69 -2.17 -4.14 5.51
CA ASN A 69 -0.85 -3.66 5.90
C ASN A 69 0.03 -3.37 4.67
N ALA A 70 -0.14 -2.19 4.08
CA ALA A 70 0.69 -1.72 2.98
C ALA A 70 2.04 -1.16 3.47
N ALA A 71 3.11 -1.51 2.75
CA ALA A 71 4.42 -0.87 2.83
C ALA A 71 4.44 0.36 1.91
N ALA A 72 3.74 1.42 2.31
CA ALA A 72 3.61 2.64 1.51
C ALA A 72 4.91 3.46 1.52
N GLU A 73 5.36 3.86 0.33
CA GLU A 73 6.46 4.81 0.12
C GLU A 73 5.90 6.20 -0.19
N TYR A 74 6.58 7.25 0.29
CA TYR A 74 6.15 8.64 0.11
C TYR A 74 7.28 9.48 -0.45
N SER A 75 6.97 10.29 -1.47
CA SER A 75 7.88 11.26 -2.05
C SER A 75 7.31 12.66 -1.88
N ILE A 76 8.13 13.60 -1.43
CA ILE A 76 7.74 15.00 -1.30
C ILE A 76 8.31 15.76 -2.50
N PHE A 77 7.44 16.42 -3.26
CA PHE A 77 7.83 17.30 -4.35
C PHE A 77 7.75 18.76 -3.90
N MET A 78 8.86 19.49 -4.05
CA MET A 78 8.94 20.91 -3.71
C MET A 78 9.30 21.74 -4.94
N ASP A 79 8.49 22.77 -5.24
CA ASP A 79 8.74 23.72 -6.33
C ASP A 79 8.20 25.12 -5.95
N LYS A 80 8.61 26.13 -6.71
CA LYS A 80 8.06 27.48 -6.62
C LYS A 80 6.65 27.51 -7.21
N LYS A 81 5.80 28.35 -6.62
CA LYS A 81 4.45 28.62 -7.12
C LYS A 81 4.49 29.01 -8.60
N GLY A 82 3.64 28.38 -9.42
CA GLY A 82 3.50 28.67 -10.85
C GLY A 82 4.28 27.74 -11.79
N ASN A 83 5.21 26.92 -11.28
CA ASN A 83 6.00 25.99 -12.10
C ASN A 83 5.33 24.61 -12.32
N ASN A 84 4.17 24.35 -11.72
CA ASN A 84 3.43 23.08 -11.82
C ASN A 84 4.27 21.81 -11.56
N PHE A 85 5.31 21.92 -10.73
CA PHE A 85 6.27 20.85 -10.44
C PHE A 85 7.15 20.39 -11.62
N ASP A 86 7.20 21.14 -12.73
CA ASP A 86 8.06 20.84 -13.90
C ASP A 86 9.55 20.80 -13.53
N LYS A 87 9.96 21.53 -12.49
CA LYS A 87 11.35 21.57 -11.98
C LYS A 87 11.43 21.23 -10.50
N ALA A 88 10.46 20.45 -10.02
CA ALA A 88 10.39 20.08 -8.62
C ALA A 88 11.65 19.36 -8.14
N ARG A 89 12.01 19.60 -6.89
CA ARG A 89 12.97 18.78 -6.16
C ARG A 89 12.20 17.70 -5.42
N ILE A 90 12.67 16.46 -5.58
CA ILE A 90 12.17 15.32 -4.83
C ILE A 90 12.97 15.25 -3.54
N ILE A 91 12.27 15.27 -2.42
CA ILE A 91 12.83 15.06 -1.09
C ILE A 91 12.41 13.65 -0.68
N GLU A 92 13.40 12.77 -0.56
CA GLU A 92 13.20 11.42 -0.05
C GLU A 92 13.51 11.38 1.44
N ARG A 93 12.68 10.63 2.18
CA ARG A 93 12.96 10.34 3.58
C ARG A 93 14.06 9.27 3.60
N ARG A 94 15.29 9.69 3.87
CA ARG A 94 16.44 8.77 4.03
C ARG A 94 16.20 7.81 5.20
#